data_AF-A0A497FTK7-F1
#
_entry.id   AF-A0A497FTK7-F1
#
_cell.length_a   1.000
_cell.length_b   1.000
_cell.length_c   1.000
_cell.angle_alpha   90.00
_cell.angle_beta   90.00
_cell.angle_gamma   90.00
#
_symmetry.space_group_name_H-M   'P 1'
#
loop_
_entity.id
_entity.type
_entity.pdbx_description
1 polymer ?
#
loop_
_entity_poly.entity_id
_entity_poly.type
_entity_poly.pdbx_seq_one_letter_code
_entity_poly.pdbx_strand_id
1 'polypeptide(L)'
;MLKLVSKYSLRHLRVFTVNELVKFFKLKPSEAYRLLIEVRKIEPLEPISLNLLRLDYRVSVGVYGFYGEYEQLLDFDPDPLLAPSLVNEEFLNYLLFDLPQVLDYDRRPVLVLNFDERFSKWILEGLNYSLSILKRISVAYSVPVVVCCRKYIKLDTRADFIVYKRGEKTLVQVLPENSVLELK
;
A
#
# COMPACT_ATOMS: atom_id res chain seq x y z
N MET A 1 -8.43 1.62 26.35
CA MET A 1 -7.02 1.59 25.88
C MET A 1 -6.39 0.22 26.08
N LEU A 2 -6.29 -0.30 27.31
CA LEU A 2 -5.67 -1.61 27.62
C LEU A 2 -6.21 -2.81 26.80
N LYS A 3 -7.52 -2.86 26.51
CA LYS A 3 -8.13 -3.93 25.66
C LYS A 3 -7.79 -3.84 24.16
N LEU A 4 -7.32 -2.69 23.68
CA LEU A 4 -6.95 -2.52 22.26
C LEU A 4 -5.51 -2.95 22.03
N VAL A 5 -4.60 -2.53 22.91
CA VAL A 5 -3.20 -2.96 22.88
C VAL A 5 -3.01 -4.45 23.19
N SER A 6 -4.00 -5.11 23.80
CA SER A 6 -3.97 -6.57 23.95
C SER A 6 -4.30 -7.34 22.67
N LYS A 7 -4.85 -6.69 21.65
CA LYS A 7 -5.24 -7.32 20.37
C LYS A 7 -4.49 -6.77 19.16
N TYR A 8 -4.07 -5.50 19.22
CA TYR A 8 -3.43 -4.79 18.12
C TYR A 8 -2.15 -4.12 18.63
N SER A 9 -1.05 -4.26 17.90
CA SER A 9 0.18 -3.57 18.24
C SER A 9 -0.02 -2.06 18.17
N LEU A 10 0.80 -1.30 18.90
CA LEU A 10 0.77 0.17 18.80
C LEU A 10 1.05 0.64 17.36
N ARG A 11 1.82 -0.14 16.59
CA ARG A 11 2.13 0.14 15.18
C ARG A 11 0.93 -0.11 14.28
N HIS A 12 0.18 -1.18 14.50
CA HIS A 12 -1.10 -1.41 13.82
C HIS A 12 -2.06 -0.25 14.12
N LEU A 13 -2.18 0.16 15.38
CA LEU A 13 -3.06 1.28 15.76
C LEU A 13 -2.68 2.60 15.08
N ARG A 14 -1.40 2.79 14.70
CA ARG A 14 -0.92 3.94 13.90
C ARG A 14 -1.47 3.97 12.48
N VAL A 15 -1.94 2.84 11.94
CA VAL A 15 -2.56 2.79 10.61
C VAL A 15 -3.88 3.55 10.60
N PHE A 16 -4.64 3.59 11.69
CA PHE A 16 -5.98 4.18 11.72
C PHE A 16 -5.99 5.71 11.82
N THR A 17 -7.07 6.34 11.32
CA THR A 17 -7.41 7.74 11.55
C THR A 17 -8.23 7.90 12.83
N VAL A 18 -8.37 9.13 13.33
CA VAL A 18 -9.25 9.43 14.47
C VAL A 18 -10.67 8.93 14.22
N ASN A 19 -11.23 9.22 13.05
CA ASN A 19 -12.61 8.84 12.72
C ASN A 19 -12.80 7.33 12.68
N GLU A 20 -11.82 6.59 12.13
CA GLU A 20 -11.87 5.13 12.12
C GLU A 20 -11.70 4.55 13.53
N LEU A 21 -10.82 5.12 14.35
CA LEU A 21 -10.68 4.70 15.74
C LEU A 21 -11.98 4.88 16.54
N VAL A 22 -12.67 6.01 16.34
CA VAL A 22 -14.00 6.25 16.91
C VAL A 22 -15.03 5.26 16.35
N LYS A 23 -15.06 5.07 15.03
CA LYS A 23 -16.05 4.22 14.35
C LYS A 23 -15.92 2.74 14.74
N PHE A 24 -14.71 2.19 14.64
CA PHE A 24 -14.44 0.75 14.77
C PHE A 24 -14.21 0.33 16.21
N PHE A 25 -13.59 1.17 17.03
CA PHE A 25 -13.26 0.82 18.42
C PHE A 25 -14.12 1.54 19.46
N LYS A 26 -15.11 2.33 19.02
CA LYS A 26 -16.06 3.06 19.88
C LYS A 26 -15.37 3.97 20.90
N LEU A 27 -14.20 4.49 20.54
CA LEU A 27 -13.47 5.45 21.35
C LEU A 27 -14.17 6.81 21.32
N LYS A 28 -14.05 7.59 22.40
CA LYS A 28 -14.38 9.01 22.33
C LYS A 28 -13.37 9.72 21.42
N PRO A 29 -13.75 10.80 20.70
CA PRO A 29 -12.81 11.54 19.85
C PRO A 29 -11.52 11.95 20.58
N SER A 30 -11.63 12.45 21.82
CA SER A 30 -10.48 12.84 22.64
C SER A 30 -9.56 11.67 22.99
N GLU A 31 -10.10 10.48 23.19
CA GLU A 31 -9.32 9.26 23.46
C GLU A 31 -8.60 8.79 22.20
N ALA A 32 -9.27 8.84 21.04
CA ALA A 32 -8.67 8.52 19.74
C ALA A 32 -7.52 9.47 19.39
N TYR A 33 -7.67 10.78 19.63
CA TYR A 33 -6.60 11.75 19.44
C TYR A 33 -5.39 11.46 20.35
N ARG A 34 -5.62 11.22 21.64
CA ARG A 34 -4.54 10.88 22.59
C ARG A 34 -3.81 9.61 22.17
N LEU A 35 -4.55 8.57 21.76
CA LEU A 35 -3.96 7.34 21.27
C LEU A 35 -3.06 7.60 20.05
N LEU A 36 -3.51 8.40 19.08
CA LEU A 36 -2.70 8.71 17.90
C LEU A 36 -1.44 9.52 18.22
N ILE A 37 -1.47 10.36 19.26
CA ILE A 37 -0.27 11.06 19.73
C ILE A 37 0.73 10.05 20.30
N GLU A 38 0.27 9.09 21.11
CA GLU A 38 1.16 8.08 21.70
C GLU A 38 1.77 7.15 20.65
N VAL A 39 0.98 6.63 19.70
CA VAL A 39 1.52 5.73 18.66
C VAL A 39 2.48 6.42 17.69
N ARG A 40 2.45 7.75 17.60
CA ARG A 40 3.43 8.52 16.80
C ARG A 40 4.80 8.63 17.48
N LYS A 41 4.89 8.39 18.79
CA LYS A 41 6.16 8.38 19.54
C LYS A 41 6.93 7.08 19.39
N ILE A 42 6.32 6.03 18.82
CA ILE A 42 6.99 4.76 18.57
C ILE A 42 8.17 5.00 17.62
N GLU A 43 9.30 4.39 17.95
CA GLU A 43 10.52 4.44 17.15
C GLU A 43 10.25 4.03 15.69
N PRO A 44 10.79 4.77 14.71
CA PRO A 44 10.68 4.40 13.30
C PRO A 44 11.41 3.08 13.04
N LEU A 45 10.86 2.26 12.16
CA LEU A 45 11.54 1.05 11.69
C LEU A 45 12.54 1.42 10.59
N GLU A 46 13.62 0.64 10.49
CA GLU A 46 14.51 0.70 9.34
C GLU A 46 13.73 0.44 8.04
N PRO A 47 13.87 1.29 7.01
CA PRO A 47 13.10 1.18 5.79
C PRO A 47 13.52 -0.04 4.95
N ILE A 48 12.52 -0.84 4.58
CA ILE A 48 12.70 -1.87 3.54
C ILE A 48 12.58 -1.19 2.17
N SER A 49 13.32 -1.71 1.20
CA SER A 49 13.16 -1.32 -0.20
C SER A 49 12.84 -2.56 -1.03
N LEU A 50 12.30 -2.32 -2.22
CA LEU A 50 11.96 -3.36 -3.19
C LEU A 50 12.72 -3.06 -4.49
N ASN A 51 13.53 -4.02 -4.92
CA ASN A 51 14.26 -3.95 -6.19
C ASN A 51 13.35 -4.48 -7.30
N LEU A 52 13.23 -3.71 -8.38
CA LEU A 52 12.57 -4.12 -9.62
C LEU A 52 13.64 -4.75 -10.52
N LEU A 53 13.78 -6.07 -10.46
CA LEU A 53 14.93 -6.78 -11.03
C LEU A 53 15.05 -6.57 -12.55
N ARG A 54 13.91 -6.47 -13.22
CA ARG A 54 13.82 -6.22 -14.67
C ARG A 54 14.06 -4.76 -15.08
N LEU A 55 14.16 -3.82 -14.13
CA LEU A 55 14.26 -2.38 -14.40
C LEU A 55 15.48 -1.69 -13.79
N ASP A 56 16.35 -2.42 -13.06
CA ASP A 56 17.46 -1.82 -12.30
C ASP A 56 17.04 -0.60 -11.47
N TYR A 57 15.84 -0.70 -10.88
CA TYR A 57 15.19 0.39 -10.18
C TYR A 57 14.83 -0.06 -8.77
N ARG A 58 15.01 0.83 -7.79
CA ARG A 58 14.71 0.54 -6.39
C ARG A 58 13.59 1.45 -5.90
N VAL A 59 12.51 0.84 -5.44
CA VAL A 59 11.41 1.57 -4.79
C VAL A 59 11.58 1.53 -3.27
N SER A 60 11.37 2.69 -2.64
CA SER A 60 11.56 2.90 -1.19
C SER A 60 10.21 2.98 -0.49
N VAL A 61 10.15 3.37 0.79
CA VAL A 61 8.87 3.51 1.51
C VAL A 61 7.93 4.47 0.76
N GLY A 62 6.75 3.98 0.41
CA GLY A 62 5.74 4.71 -0.34
C GLY A 62 4.77 3.77 -1.04
N VAL A 63 3.75 4.34 -1.67
CA VAL A 63 2.83 3.58 -2.54
C VAL A 63 3.15 3.92 -4.00
N TYR A 64 3.30 2.90 -4.84
CA TYR A 64 3.66 3.01 -6.24
C TYR A 64 2.59 2.37 -7.11
N GLY A 65 2.23 3.03 -8.22
CA GLY A 65 1.24 2.52 -9.15
C GLY A 65 1.91 1.86 -10.35
N PHE A 66 1.57 0.62 -10.66
CA PHE A 66 2.05 -0.08 -11.85
C PHE A 66 0.86 -0.28 -12.79
N TYR A 67 0.99 0.13 -14.05
CA TYR A 67 -0.15 0.20 -14.98
C TYR A 67 0.15 -0.49 -16.31
N GLY A 68 -0.90 -0.94 -17.00
CA GLY A 68 -0.80 -1.51 -18.34
C GLY A 68 -0.36 -2.98 -18.30
N GLU A 69 0.69 -3.32 -19.04
CA GLU A 69 1.29 -4.66 -19.06
C GLU A 69 2.19 -4.91 -17.84
N TYR A 70 1.69 -4.57 -16.65
CA TYR A 70 2.47 -4.54 -15.41
C TYR A 70 3.02 -5.92 -15.00
N GLU A 71 2.46 -7.02 -15.51
CA GLU A 71 2.99 -8.38 -15.25
C GLU A 71 4.45 -8.50 -15.64
N GLN A 72 4.88 -7.73 -16.63
CA GLN A 72 6.27 -7.71 -17.08
C GLN A 72 7.23 -7.14 -16.03
N LEU A 73 6.72 -6.46 -14.99
CA LEU A 73 7.49 -5.92 -13.87
C LEU A 73 7.43 -6.77 -12.60
N LEU A 74 6.64 -7.85 -12.56
CA LEU A 74 6.41 -8.64 -11.33
C LEU A 74 7.57 -9.61 -11.05
N ASP A 75 8.77 -9.06 -10.95
CA ASP A 75 10.00 -9.75 -10.61
C ASP A 75 10.79 -8.89 -9.62
N PHE A 76 10.81 -9.33 -8.36
CA PHE A 76 11.10 -8.50 -7.22
C PHE A 76 12.08 -9.13 -6.25
N ASP A 77 12.87 -8.29 -5.59
CA ASP A 77 13.68 -8.68 -4.44
C ASP A 77 13.62 -7.59 -3.34
N PRO A 78 13.17 -7.90 -2.11
CA PRO A 78 12.64 -9.19 -1.66
C PRO A 78 11.24 -9.50 -2.21
N ASP A 79 10.82 -10.76 -2.12
CA ASP A 79 9.48 -11.21 -2.51
C ASP A 79 8.39 -10.50 -1.68
N PRO A 80 7.42 -9.81 -2.30
CA PRO A 80 6.38 -9.09 -1.59
C PRO A 80 5.27 -10.00 -1.04
N LEU A 81 4.63 -9.55 0.03
CA LEU A 81 3.35 -10.08 0.48
C LEU A 81 2.27 -9.74 -0.53
N LEU A 82 1.74 -10.76 -1.20
CA LEU A 82 0.61 -10.63 -2.10
C LEU A 82 -0.70 -10.49 -1.30
N ALA A 83 -1.41 -9.39 -1.51
CA ALA A 83 -2.76 -9.23 -0.96
C ALA A 83 -3.76 -10.18 -1.66
N PRO A 84 -4.65 -10.84 -0.90
CA PRO A 84 -5.64 -11.76 -1.45
C PRO A 84 -6.62 -11.03 -2.38
N SER A 85 -7.25 -11.77 -3.30
CA SER A 85 -8.22 -11.26 -4.29
C SER A 85 -9.60 -10.93 -3.69
N LEU A 86 -9.64 -10.19 -2.57
CA LEU A 86 -10.85 -9.69 -1.93
C LEU A 86 -11.39 -8.42 -2.61
N VAL A 87 -12.68 -8.15 -2.42
CA VAL A 87 -13.38 -6.99 -3.00
C VAL A 87 -14.20 -6.22 -1.95
N ASN A 88 -14.49 -4.95 -2.24
CA ASN A 88 -15.36 -4.07 -1.46
C ASN A 88 -14.96 -4.02 0.03
N GLU A 89 -15.91 -4.29 0.93
CA GLU A 89 -15.70 -4.20 2.39
C GLU A 89 -14.70 -5.24 2.91
N GLU A 90 -14.66 -6.44 2.31
CA GLU A 90 -13.70 -7.48 2.71
C GLU A 90 -12.26 -7.03 2.41
N PHE A 91 -12.05 -6.38 1.26
CA PHE A 91 -10.76 -5.80 0.94
C PHE A 91 -10.36 -4.69 1.92
N LEU A 92 -11.29 -3.79 2.25
CA LEU A 92 -11.03 -2.72 3.23
C LEU A 92 -10.72 -3.28 4.63
N ASN A 93 -11.45 -4.31 5.06
CA ASN A 93 -11.21 -4.97 6.34
C ASN A 93 -9.85 -5.66 6.37
N TYR A 94 -9.47 -6.35 5.30
CA TYR A 94 -8.15 -6.96 5.18
C TYR A 94 -7.04 -5.91 5.32
N LEU A 95 -7.15 -4.78 4.61
CA LEU A 95 -6.16 -3.71 4.68
C LEU A 95 -6.07 -3.08 6.09
N LEU A 96 -7.20 -2.89 6.76
CA LEU A 96 -7.23 -2.24 8.07
C LEU A 96 -6.84 -3.16 9.22
N PHE A 97 -7.13 -4.45 9.14
CA PHE A 97 -7.03 -5.36 10.28
C PHE A 97 -6.04 -6.51 10.06
N ASP A 98 -6.11 -7.19 8.92
CA ASP A 98 -5.36 -8.44 8.73
C ASP A 98 -3.93 -8.16 8.24
N LEU A 99 -3.78 -7.31 7.22
CA LEU A 99 -2.47 -6.97 6.65
C LEU A 99 -1.50 -6.36 7.69
N PRO A 100 -1.91 -5.40 8.55
CA PRO A 100 -1.02 -4.90 9.60
C PRO A 100 -0.58 -5.97 10.59
N GLN A 101 -1.46 -6.93 10.92
CA GLN A 101 -1.10 -8.06 11.78
C GLN A 101 -0.06 -8.97 11.11
N VAL A 102 -0.22 -9.26 9.82
CA VAL A 102 0.79 -10.02 9.06
C VAL A 102 2.13 -9.28 9.10
N LEU A 103 2.13 -7.97 8.85
CA LEU A 103 3.34 -7.14 8.85
C LEU A 103 4.00 -6.96 10.21
N ASP A 104 3.27 -7.16 11.32
CA ASP A 104 3.85 -7.20 12.67
C ASP A 104 4.77 -8.42 12.85
N TYR A 105 4.52 -9.53 12.12
CA TYR A 105 5.31 -10.78 12.21
C TYR A 105 6.28 -10.98 11.03
N ASP A 106 5.81 -10.71 9.82
CA ASP A 106 6.54 -10.90 8.56
C ASP A 106 6.56 -9.58 7.79
N ARG A 107 7.53 -8.74 8.13
CA ARG A 107 7.62 -7.38 7.58
C ARG A 107 8.30 -7.39 6.21
N ARG A 108 7.50 -7.34 5.15
CA ARG A 108 7.95 -7.33 3.75
C ARG A 108 7.17 -6.30 2.90
N PRO A 109 7.66 -5.96 1.69
CA PRO A 109 6.90 -5.18 0.71
C PRO A 109 5.51 -5.75 0.47
N VAL A 110 4.54 -4.92 0.06
CA VAL A 110 3.17 -5.36 -0.21
C VAL A 110 2.85 -5.19 -1.69
N LEU A 111 2.21 -6.19 -2.29
CA LEU A 111 1.74 -6.18 -3.67
C LEU A 111 0.23 -6.37 -3.72
N VAL A 112 -0.46 -5.46 -4.41
CA VAL A 112 -1.91 -5.54 -4.64
C VAL A 112 -2.19 -5.58 -6.13
N LEU A 113 -2.51 -6.77 -6.64
CA LEU A 113 -2.88 -6.97 -8.04
C LEU A 113 -4.32 -6.50 -8.33
N ASN A 114 -4.60 -6.13 -9.58
CA ASN A 114 -5.94 -5.72 -10.06
C ASN A 114 -6.63 -4.73 -9.11
N PHE A 115 -5.90 -3.69 -8.69
CA PHE A 115 -6.38 -2.71 -7.74
C PHE A 115 -7.60 -1.95 -8.28
N ASP A 116 -7.65 -1.70 -9.60
CA ASP A 116 -8.78 -1.09 -10.31
C ASP A 116 -10.07 -1.92 -10.31
N GLU A 117 -10.01 -3.20 -9.93
CA GLU A 117 -11.15 -4.12 -9.91
C GLU A 117 -11.67 -4.41 -8.49
N ARG A 118 -11.09 -3.77 -7.46
CA ARG A 118 -11.41 -4.07 -6.05
C ARG A 118 -12.80 -3.60 -5.61
N PHE A 119 -13.44 -2.72 -6.36
CA PHE A 119 -14.72 -2.13 -6.00
C PHE A 119 -15.74 -2.25 -7.12
N SER A 120 -16.97 -2.64 -6.79
CA SER A 120 -18.09 -2.69 -7.74
C SER A 120 -19.04 -1.50 -7.63
N LYS A 121 -18.95 -0.72 -6.55
CA LYS A 121 -19.72 0.51 -6.29
C LYS A 121 -18.80 1.56 -5.68
N TRP A 122 -19.10 2.84 -5.92
CA TRP A 122 -18.31 3.96 -5.39
C TRP A 122 -16.81 3.78 -5.67
N ILE A 123 -16.49 3.43 -6.93
CA ILE A 123 -15.18 2.88 -7.31
C ILE A 123 -14.07 3.86 -6.94
N LEU A 124 -14.18 5.12 -7.36
CA LEU A 124 -13.13 6.12 -7.11
C LEU A 124 -12.96 6.39 -5.61
N GLU A 125 -14.04 6.47 -4.85
CA GLU A 125 -14.00 6.65 -3.40
C GLU A 125 -13.34 5.46 -2.71
N GLY A 126 -13.70 4.23 -3.11
CA GLY A 126 -13.13 2.99 -2.60
C GLY A 126 -11.63 2.88 -2.89
N LEU A 127 -11.21 3.18 -4.13
CA LEU A 127 -9.81 3.18 -4.53
C LEU A 127 -9.01 4.23 -3.75
N ASN A 128 -9.51 5.47 -3.66
CA ASN A 128 -8.82 6.54 -2.91
C ASN A 128 -8.73 6.23 -1.42
N TYR A 129 -9.79 5.67 -0.83
CA TYR A 129 -9.77 5.28 0.57
C TYR A 129 -8.80 4.13 0.84
N SER A 130 -8.79 3.10 -0.03
CA SER A 130 -7.83 2.00 0.05
C SER A 130 -6.40 2.48 -0.12
N LEU A 131 -6.13 3.38 -1.07
CA LEU A 131 -4.83 3.98 -1.28
C LEU A 131 -4.37 4.77 -0.04
N SER A 132 -5.28 5.50 0.61
CA SER A 132 -5.01 6.19 1.87
C SER A 132 -4.66 5.23 3.00
N ILE A 133 -5.33 4.07 3.09
CA ILE A 133 -4.95 3.00 4.04
C ILE A 133 -3.55 2.47 3.71
N LEU A 134 -3.27 2.12 2.46
CA LEU A 134 -1.98 1.59 2.00
C LEU A 134 -0.82 2.57 2.26
N LYS A 135 -1.02 3.87 2.07
CA LYS A 135 -0.04 4.91 2.45
C LYS A 135 0.28 4.88 3.93
N ARG A 136 -0.75 4.77 4.78
CA ARG A 136 -0.58 4.70 6.24
C ARG A 136 0.12 3.41 6.65
N ILE A 137 -0.17 2.29 6.00
CA ILE A 137 0.55 1.01 6.19
C ILE A 137 2.02 1.18 5.81
N SER A 138 2.29 1.70 4.61
CA SER A 138 3.66 1.93 4.13
C SER A 138 4.50 2.72 5.13
N VAL A 139 3.93 3.80 5.69
CA VAL A 139 4.60 4.64 6.70
C VAL A 139 4.69 3.95 8.06
N ALA A 140 3.63 3.28 8.52
CA ALA A 140 3.62 2.65 9.83
C ALA A 140 4.63 1.50 9.93
N TYR A 141 4.82 0.75 8.84
CA TYR A 141 5.67 -0.43 8.77
C TYR A 141 7.01 -0.19 8.05
N SER A 142 7.24 1.01 7.52
CA SER A 142 8.42 1.37 6.72
C SER A 142 8.68 0.39 5.56
N VAL A 143 7.63 0.06 4.80
CA VAL A 143 7.69 -0.86 3.64
C VAL A 143 7.13 -0.22 2.38
N PRO A 144 7.66 -0.54 1.18
CA PRO A 144 7.03 -0.16 -0.08
C PRO A 144 5.73 -0.94 -0.30
N VAL A 145 4.77 -0.30 -0.97
CA VAL A 145 3.53 -0.91 -1.43
C VAL A 145 3.39 -0.67 -2.93
N VAL A 146 3.10 -1.72 -3.69
CA VAL A 146 2.83 -1.64 -5.12
C VAL A 146 1.35 -1.97 -5.36
N VAL A 147 0.65 -1.09 -6.06
CA VAL A 147 -0.70 -1.35 -6.56
C VAL A 147 -0.65 -1.49 -8.07
N CYS A 148 -1.24 -2.54 -8.62
CA CYS A 148 -1.22 -2.83 -10.05
C CYS A 148 -2.61 -2.65 -10.65
N CYS A 149 -2.73 -1.89 -11.73
CA CYS A 149 -3.99 -1.67 -12.45
C CYS A 149 -3.82 -1.99 -13.93
N ARG A 150 -4.85 -2.56 -14.57
CA ARG A 150 -4.81 -2.79 -16.02
C ARG A 150 -4.84 -1.48 -16.80
N LYS A 151 -5.61 -0.51 -16.31
CA LYS A 151 -5.74 0.80 -16.93
C LYS A 151 -5.04 1.85 -16.09
N TYR A 152 -4.46 2.85 -16.74
CA TYR A 152 -3.94 4.01 -16.04
C TYR A 152 -5.08 4.79 -15.38
N ILE A 153 -5.01 4.90 -14.07
CA ILE A 153 -5.90 5.71 -13.24
C ILE A 153 -4.99 6.63 -12.45
N LYS A 154 -5.22 7.94 -12.56
CA LYS A 154 -4.42 8.91 -11.82
C LYS A 154 -4.75 8.80 -10.33
N LEU A 155 -3.92 8.07 -9.62
CA LEU A 155 -3.96 7.92 -8.18
C LEU A 155 -2.85 8.78 -7.57
N ASP A 156 -3.05 9.23 -6.34
CA ASP A 156 -2.02 9.96 -5.59
C ASP A 156 -0.97 8.95 -5.10
N THR A 157 -0.10 8.49 -6.00
CA THR A 157 1.02 7.59 -5.70
C THR A 157 2.33 8.39 -5.62
N ARG A 158 3.40 7.76 -5.14
CA ARG A 158 4.73 8.35 -5.12
C ARG A 158 5.34 8.41 -6.52
N ALA A 159 5.13 7.37 -7.31
CA ALA A 159 5.48 7.30 -8.71
C ALA A 159 4.59 6.28 -9.41
N ASP A 160 4.35 6.51 -10.70
CA ASP A 160 3.56 5.63 -11.56
C ASP A 160 4.47 5.03 -12.65
N PHE A 161 4.45 3.71 -12.78
CA PHE A 161 5.18 2.93 -13.78
C PHE A 161 4.16 2.43 -14.80
N ILE A 162 4.16 3.05 -15.98
CA ILE A 162 3.24 2.70 -17.07
C ILE A 162 3.99 1.78 -18.03
N VAL A 163 3.58 0.52 -18.09
CA VAL A 163 4.20 -0.51 -18.92
C VAL A 163 3.43 -0.67 -20.23
N TYR A 164 4.13 -0.56 -21.35
CA TYR A 164 3.54 -0.69 -22.68
C TYR A 164 4.53 -1.26 -23.69
N LYS A 165 4.00 -1.87 -24.75
CA LYS A 165 4.81 -2.34 -25.88
C LYS A 165 4.95 -1.29 -26.97
N ARG A 166 6.15 -1.23 -27.56
CA ARG A 166 6.44 -0.44 -28.76
C ARG A 166 7.26 -1.29 -29.72
N GLY A 167 6.60 -1.89 -30.71
CA GLY A 167 7.21 -2.94 -31.53
C GLY A 167 7.46 -4.18 -30.69
N GLU A 168 8.67 -4.74 -30.75
CA GLU A 168 9.08 -5.91 -29.97
C GLU A 168 9.57 -5.57 -28.55
N LYS A 169 9.73 -4.28 -28.24
CA LYS A 169 10.25 -3.81 -26.96
C LYS A 169 9.15 -3.57 -25.94
N THR A 170 9.41 -3.92 -24.69
CA THR A 170 8.58 -3.52 -23.55
C THR A 170 9.24 -2.34 -22.85
N LEU A 171 8.49 -1.23 -22.76
CA LEU A 171 8.96 0.03 -22.20
C LEU A 171 8.17 0.36 -20.94
N VAL A 172 8.82 1.10 -20.04
CA VAL A 172 8.25 1.57 -18.78
C VAL A 172 8.43 3.07 -18.71
N GLN A 173 7.34 3.81 -18.73
CA GLN A 173 7.34 5.25 -18.46
C GLN A 173 7.16 5.45 -16.95
N VAL A 174 8.08 6.19 -16.32
CA VAL A 174 8.02 6.51 -14.89
C VAL A 174 7.58 7.96 -14.71
N LEU A 175 6.45 8.17 -14.04
CA LEU A 175 5.93 9.49 -13.66
C LEU A 175 6.19 9.75 -12.17
N PRO A 176 6.44 10.99 -11.73
CA PRO A 176 6.33 12.24 -12.50
C PRO A 176 7.59 12.62 -13.29
N GLU A 177 8.68 11.88 -13.15
CA GLU A 177 9.99 12.16 -13.77
C GLU A 177 9.94 12.15 -15.31
N ASN A 178 8.94 11.47 -15.86
CA ASN A 178 8.73 11.29 -17.29
C ASN A 178 9.92 10.63 -18.00
N SER A 179 10.63 9.75 -17.28
CA SER A 179 11.68 8.92 -17.83
C SER A 179 11.08 7.70 -18.52
N VAL A 180 11.76 7.19 -19.55
CA VAL A 180 11.37 5.96 -20.26
C VAL A 180 12.52 4.98 -20.16
N LEU A 181 12.23 3.82 -19.61
CA LEU A 181 13.17 2.73 -19.38
C LEU A 181 12.75 1.53 -20.24
N GLU A 182 13.73 0.80 -20.74
CA GLU A 182 13.50 -0.48 -21.44
C GLU A 182 13.66 -1.62 -20.45
N LEU A 183 12.71 -2.56 -20.45
CA LEU A 183 12.81 -3.76 -19.62
C LEU A 183 13.95 -4.65 -20.12
N LYS A 184 14.71 -5.21 -19.18
CA LYS A 184 15.78 -6.18 -19.44
C LYS A 184 15.22 -7.54 -19.88
#